data_AF-A0A957KMZ6-F1
#
_entry.id   AF-A0A957KMZ6-F1
#
_cell.length_a   1.000
_cell.length_b   1.000
_cell.length_c   1.000
_cell.angle_alpha   90.00
_cell.angle_beta   90.00
_cell.angle_gamma   90.00
#
_symmetry.space_group_name_H-M   'P 1'
#
loop_
_entity.id
_entity.type
_entity.pdbx_description
1 polymer ?
#
loop_
_entity_poly.entity_id
_entity_poly.type
_entity_poly.pdbx_seq_one_letter_code
_entity_poly.pdbx_strand_id
1 'polypeptide(L)' 'MQQSTDVVRRTNWVDPICGMQVDSSTAAAEDVYIGVRYLFCSEECHRLFVRSAPRWITELAHGGDCIGHVCPIQRSHE' A
#
# COMPACT_ATOMS: atom_id res chain seq x y z
N MET A 1 37.32 0.33 12.16
CA MET A 1 36.76 0.33 10.79
C MET A 1 35.28 0.57 10.90
N GLN A 2 34.84 1.80 10.63
CA GLN A 2 33.45 2.23 10.77
C GLN A 2 32.68 1.76 9.53
N GLN A 3 31.95 0.65 9.65
CA GLN A 3 30.84 0.41 8.74
C GLN A 3 29.64 1.10 9.37
N SER A 4 29.53 2.41 9.13
CA SER A 4 28.27 3.14 9.30
C SER A 4 27.24 2.42 8.44
N THR A 5 26.47 1.53 9.06
CA THR A 5 25.28 0.96 8.43
C THR A 5 24.29 2.11 8.35
N ASP A 6 24.27 2.71 7.17
CA ASP A 6 23.38 3.75 6.74
C ASP A 6 21.98 3.56 7.30
N VAL A 7 21.46 4.65 7.85
CA VAL A 7 20.10 4.78 8.37
C VAL A 7 19.17 4.80 7.16
N VAL A 8 19.07 3.67 6.44
CA VAL A 8 18.06 3.51 5.41
C VAL A 8 16.74 3.49 6.15
N ARG A 9 16.06 4.64 6.12
CA ARG A 9 14.64 4.74 6.41
C ARG A 9 13.95 3.72 5.52
N ARG A 10 13.67 2.52 6.07
CA ARG A 10 12.88 1.48 5.42
C ARG A 10 11.50 2.07 5.17
N THR A 11 11.34 2.67 3.99
CA THR A 11 10.04 3.13 3.50
C THR A 11 9.37 1.86 3.02
N ASN A 12 8.70 1.21 3.96
CA ASN A 12 8.14 -0.10 3.75
C ASN A 12 6.81 0.05 3.03
N TRP A 13 6.81 -0.13 1.72
CA TRP A 13 5.61 -0.09 0.91
C TRP A 13 4.84 -1.41 1.10
N VAL A 14 3.51 -1.36 0.98
CA VAL A 14 2.67 -2.56 1.15
C VAL A 14 2.05 -2.87 -0.20
N ASP A 15 2.25 -4.10 -0.68
CA ASP A 15 1.63 -4.59 -1.90
C ASP A 15 0.10 -4.70 -1.69
N PRO A 16 -0.72 -4.08 -2.54
CA PRO A 16 -2.17 -4.02 -2.38
C PRO A 16 -2.89 -5.35 -2.65
N ILE A 17 -2.20 -6.32 -3.26
CA ILE A 17 -2.76 -7.63 -3.64
C ILE A 17 -2.50 -8.65 -2.54
N CYS A 18 -1.24 -8.77 -2.11
CA CYS A 18 -0.83 -9.81 -1.15
C CYS A 18 -0.63 -9.29 0.28
N GLY A 19 -0.63 -7.96 0.50
CA GLY A 19 -0.33 -7.36 1.80
C GLY A 19 1.12 -7.53 2.24
N MET A 20 2.00 -7.98 1.34
CA MET A 20 3.41 -8.18 1.64
C MET A 20 4.14 -6.84 1.66
N GLN A 21 5.06 -6.72 2.61
CA GLN A 21 5.98 -5.60 2.70
C GLN A 21 6.99 -5.65 1.55
N VAL A 22 7.06 -4.57 0.76
CA VAL A 22 7.97 -4.43 -0.39
C VAL A 22 8.83 -3.17 -0.21
N ASP A 23 10.13 -3.29 -0.46
CA ASP A 23 11.01 -2.13 -0.50
C ASP A 23 10.98 -1.51 -1.89
N SER A 24 11.00 -0.17 -1.97
CA SER A 24 11.07 0.53 -3.26
C SER A 24 12.31 0.18 -4.08
N SER A 25 13.37 -0.30 -3.43
CA SER A 25 14.63 -0.71 -4.08
C SER A 25 14.62 -2.16 -4.58
N THR A 26 13.67 -2.98 -4.13
CA THR A 26 13.56 -4.41 -4.50
C THR A 26 12.24 -4.76 -5.18
N ALA A 27 11.37 -3.77 -5.39
CA ALA A 27 10.11 -3.95 -6.08
C ALA A 27 10.31 -4.53 -7.48
N ALA A 28 9.60 -5.62 -7.79
CA ALA A 28 9.66 -6.28 -9.09
C ALA A 28 8.91 -5.48 -10.15
N ALA A 29 7.86 -4.76 -9.74
CA ALA A 29 7.10 -3.87 -10.60
C ALA A 29 6.54 -2.68 -9.81
N GLU A 30 6.25 -1.60 -10.52
CA GLU A 30 5.62 -0.39 -9.99
C GLU A 30 4.58 0.12 -10.99
N ASP A 31 3.50 0.71 -10.50
CA ASP A 31 2.47 1.31 -11.34
C ASP A 31 1.87 2.54 -10.67
N VAL A 32 1.30 3.45 -11.46
CA VAL A 32 0.72 4.69 -10.95
C VAL A 32 -0.77 4.69 -11.27
N TYR A 33 -1.59 4.59 -10.23
CA TYR A 33 -3.04 4.55 -10.35
C TYR A 33 -3.68 5.70 -9.57
N ILE A 34 -4.47 6.53 -10.26
CA ILE A 34 -5.11 7.74 -9.69
C ILE A 34 -4.05 8.68 -9.06
N GLY A 35 -2.86 8.76 -9.66
CA GLY A 35 -1.77 9.59 -9.15
C GLY A 35 -1.06 9.05 -7.90
N VAL A 36 -1.41 7.85 -7.43
CA VAL A 36 -0.73 7.14 -6.35
C VAL A 36 0.18 6.08 -6.94
N ARG A 37 1.45 6.05 -6.51
CA ARG A 37 2.42 5.04 -6.90
C ARG A 37 2.27 3.80 -6.03
N TYR A 38 2.00 2.66 -6.66
CA TYR A 38 1.93 1.34 -6.04
C TYR A 38 3.15 0.52 -6.43
N LEU A 39 3.63 -0.27 -5.49
CA LEU A 39 4.78 -1.17 -5.67
C LEU A 39 4.30 -2.60 -5.50
N PHE A 40 4.81 -3.48 -6.35
CA PHE A 40 4.41 -4.88 -6.40
C PHE A 40 5.60 -5.79 -6.12
N CYS A 41 5.32 -6.81 -5.32
CA CYS A 41 6.27 -7.88 -5.00
C CYS A 41 6.64 -8.71 -6.25
N SER A 42 5.74 -8.82 -7.22
CA SER A 42 5.90 -9.68 -8.39
C SER A 42 5.06 -9.19 -9.58
N GLU A 43 5.45 -9.58 -10.80
CA GLU A 43 4.68 -9.28 -12.02
C GLU A 43 3.26 -9.85 -11.98
N GLU A 44 3.05 -10.96 -11.28
CA GLU A 44 1.70 -11.53 -11.09
C GLU A 44 0.79 -10.59 -10.29
N CYS A 45 1.32 -9.98 -9.21
CA CYS A 45 0.59 -8.99 -8.41
C CYS A 45 0.26 -7.75 -9.25
N HIS A 46 1.21 -7.28 -10.08
CA HIS A 46 0.95 -6.20 -11.04
C HIS A 46 -0.17 -6.55 -12.03
N ARG A 47 -0.16 -7.75 -12.62
CA ARG A 47 -1.22 -8.19 -13.55
C ARG A 47 -2.59 -8.28 -12.88
N LEU A 48 -2.66 -8.77 -11.65
CA LEU A 48 -3.91 -8.82 -10.87
C LEU A 48 -4.42 -7.42 -10.53
N PHE A 49 -3.49 -6.50 -10.26
CA PHE A 49 -3.80 -5.09 -10.05
C PHE A 49 -4.34 -4.44 -11.33
N VAL A 50 -3.68 -4.59 -12.48
CA VAL A 50 -4.17 -4.03 -13.75
C VAL A 50 -5.52 -4.63 -14.15
N ARG A 51 -5.77 -5.91 -13.87
CA ARG A 51 -7.04 -6.58 -14.18
C ARG A 51 -8.21 -6.06 -13.34
N SER A 52 -7.97 -5.76 -12.06
CA SER A 52 -9.03 -5.44 -11.09
C SER A 52 -8.66 -4.28 -10.15
N ALA A 53 -7.96 -3.26 -10.64
CA ALA A 53 -7.47 -2.11 -9.86
C ALA A 53 -8.51 -1.52 -8.90
N PRO A 54 -9.74 -1.17 -9.33
CA PRO A 54 -10.74 -0.54 -8.46
C PRO A 54 -11.14 -1.40 -7.25
N ARG A 55 -11.09 -2.74 -7.37
CA ARG A 55 -11.41 -3.63 -6.25
C ARG A 55 -10.33 -3.57 -5.17
N TRP A 56 -9.07 -3.68 -5.59
CA TRP A 56 -7.93 -3.69 -4.67
C TRP A 56 -7.72 -2.34 -3.98
N ILE A 57 -7.90 -1.22 -4.70
CA ILE A 57 -7.77 0.11 -4.11
C ILE A 57 -8.93 0.48 -3.17
N THR A 58 -10.13 -0.07 -3.38
CA THR A 58 -11.29 0.16 -2.49
C THR A 58 -11.16 -0.64 -1.19
N GLU A 59 -10.64 -1.86 -1.26
CA GLU A 59 -10.39 -2.72 -0.08
C GLU A 59 -9.33 -2.08 0.84
N LEU A 60 -8.28 -1.50 0.27
CA LEU A 60 -7.26 -0.77 1.01
C LEU A 60 -7.80 0.48 1.73
N ALA A 61 -8.77 1.17 1.13
CA ALA A 61 -9.38 2.37 1.72
C ALA A 61 -10.20 2.06 2.99
N HIS A 62 -10.55 0.80 3.23
CA HIS A 62 -11.25 0.34 4.45
C HIS A 62 -10.43 -0.66 5.27
N GLY A 63 -9.13 -0.80 4.96
CA GLY A 63 -8.20 -1.70 5.64
C GLY A 63 -7.76 -1.21 7.02
N GLY A 64 -8.69 -1.09 7.95
CA GLY A 64 -8.45 -1.47 9.34
C GLY A 64 -7.58 -0.58 10.25
N ASP A 65 -7.36 0.71 9.96
CA ASP A 65 -6.86 1.66 10.96
C ASP A 65 -7.59 3.00 10.85
N CYS A 66 -8.43 3.30 11.84
CA CYS A 66 -9.22 4.51 11.91
C CYS A 66 -8.37 5.72 12.35
N ILE A 67 -7.42 6.12 11.50
CA ILE A 67 -6.75 7.42 11.63
C ILE A 67 -7.52 8.43 10.77
N GLY A 68 -8.56 9.03 11.37
CA GLY A 68 -8.96 10.39 11.01
C GLY A 68 -10.05 10.60 9.97
N HIS A 69 -11.03 9.70 9.81
CA HIS A 69 -12.28 10.07 9.12
C HIS A 69 -13.44 10.11 10.12
N VAL A 70 -14.07 11.29 10.29
CA VAL A 70 -15.34 11.43 11.00
C VAL A 70 -16.40 10.69 10.20
N CYS A 71 -16.82 9.54 10.71
CA CYS A 71 -17.90 8.76 10.12
C CYS A 71 -19.25 9.44 10.44
N PRO A 72 -20.03 9.89 9.44
CA PRO A 72 -21.29 10.60 9.66
C PRO A 72 -22.42 9.72 10.22
N ILE A 73 -22.22 8.41 10.36
CA ILE A 73 -23.24 7.44 10.83
C ILE A 73 -23.24 7.19 12.35
N GLN A 74 -22.36 7.82 13.14
CA GLN A 74 -22.26 7.59 14.61
C GLN A 74 -22.72 8.77 15.49
N ARG A 75 -23.59 9.66 15.00
CA ARG A 75 -24.10 10.82 15.79
C ARG A 75 -25.53 10.65 16.32
N SER A 76 -25.95 9.45 16.71
CA SER A 76 -27.27 9.24 17.32
C SER A 76 -27.26 8.05 18.26
N HIS A 77 -26.66 8.24 19.44
CA HIS A 77 -27.05 7.50 20.63
C HIS A 77 -27.12 8.52 21.76
N GLU A 78 -28.34 9.01 21.96
CA GLU A 78 -28.79 9.64 23.21
C GLU A 78 -29.08 8.54 24.23
#